data_AF-A0A4R2PH68-F1
#
_entry.id   AF-A0A4R2PH68-F1
#
_cell.length_a   1.000
_cell.length_b   1.000
_cell.length_c   1.000
_cell.angle_alpha   90.00
_cell.angle_beta   90.00
_cell.angle_gamma   90.00
#
_symmetry.space_group_name_H-M   'P 1'
#
loop_
_entity.id
_entity.type
_entity.pdbx_description
1 polymer ?
#
loop_
_entity_poly.entity_id
_entity_poly.type
_entity_poly.pdbx_seq_one_letter_code
_entity_poly.pdbx_strand_id
1 'polypeptide(L)'
;MTEAPAILVGWKRDRTRHGFVVTLQLARSAEDVRRQDYERVSLVVNDRQLRSLTRDLVRALDDRGLDTFHRPTGWRRWTALLRKGARR
;
A
#
# COMPACT_ATOMS: atom_id res chain seq x y z
N MET A 1 -2.15 1.93 -28.71
CA MET A 1 -3.19 2.18 -27.69
C MET A 1 -2.51 2.80 -26.49
N THR A 2 -2.69 4.09 -26.27
CA THR A 2 -2.15 4.77 -25.09
C THR A 2 -3.09 4.43 -23.93
N GLU A 3 -2.66 3.59 -22.99
CA GLU A 3 -3.47 3.28 -21.81
C GLU A 3 -3.70 4.58 -21.02
N ALA A 4 -4.97 4.93 -20.81
CA ALA A 4 -5.32 6.03 -19.93
C ALA A 4 -4.88 5.68 -18.50
N PRO A 5 -4.29 6.62 -17.74
CA PRO A 5 -3.85 6.35 -16.38
C PRO A 5 -5.05 5.97 -15.50
N ALA A 6 -5.00 4.79 -14.90
CA ALA A 6 -6.00 4.34 -13.95
C ALA A 6 -5.78 4.96 -12.55
N ILE A 7 -6.87 5.18 -11.82
CA ILE A 7 -6.89 5.70 -10.46
C ILE A 7 -6.87 4.53 -9.48
N LEU A 8 -5.85 4.45 -8.62
CA LEU A 8 -5.80 3.47 -7.54
C LEU A 8 -6.70 3.93 -6.38
N VAL A 9 -7.78 3.18 -6.12
CA VAL A 9 -8.78 3.52 -5.09
C VAL A 9 -8.49 2.80 -3.78
N GLY A 10 -7.94 1.60 -3.85
CA GLY A 10 -7.69 0.78 -2.68
C GLY A 10 -6.73 -0.35 -2.98
N TRP A 11 -6.16 -0.92 -1.92
CA TRP A 11 -5.33 -2.10 -2.03
C TRP A 11 -5.42 -2.97 -0.78
N LYS A 12 -5.17 -4.26 -0.97
CA LYS A 12 -5.04 -5.24 0.10
C LYS A 12 -3.81 -6.08 -0.14
N ARG A 13 -3.18 -6.53 0.94
CA ARG A 13 -2.09 -7.50 0.90
C ARG A 13 -2.40 -8.68 1.79
N ASP A 14 -2.36 -9.87 1.21
CA ASP A 14 -2.49 -11.15 1.89
C ASP A 14 -1.17 -11.92 1.84
N ARG A 15 -0.74 -12.48 2.97
CA ARG A 15 0.46 -13.32 3.04
C ARG A 15 0.10 -14.76 2.71
N THR A 16 0.90 -15.39 1.86
CA THR A 16 0.77 -16.82 1.52
C THR A 16 2.03 -17.57 1.98
N ARG A 17 2.05 -18.90 1.78
CA ARG A 17 3.24 -19.72 2.05
C ARG A 17 4.44 -19.37 1.16
N HIS A 18 4.20 -18.79 -0.02
CA HIS A 18 5.22 -18.56 -1.05
C HIS A 18 5.50 -17.07 -1.32
N GLY A 19 4.82 -16.15 -0.63
CA GLY A 19 5.00 -14.72 -0.81
C GLY A 19 3.78 -13.93 -0.38
N PHE A 20 3.41 -12.94 -1.19
CA PHE A 20 2.27 -12.08 -0.97
C PHE A 20 1.37 -12.02 -2.22
N VAL A 21 0.06 -11.94 -1.99
CA VAL A 21 -0.90 -11.52 -3.00
C VAL A 21 -1.26 -10.07 -2.70
N VAL A 22 -1.04 -9.19 -3.66
CA VAL A 22 -1.44 -7.79 -3.61
C VAL A 22 -2.62 -7.62 -4.54
N THR A 23 -3.76 -7.22 -4.00
CA THR A 23 -4.95 -6.90 -4.78
C THR A 23 -5.12 -5.40 -4.83
N LEU A 24 -5.16 -4.84 -6.04
CA LEU A 24 -5.39 -3.43 -6.33
C LEU A 24 -6.83 -3.24 -6.81
N GLN A 25 -7.46 -2.15 -6.38
CA GLN A 25 -8.74 -1.69 -6.91
C GLN A 25 -8.50 -0.44 -7.74
N LEU A 26 -8.78 -0.54 -9.04
CA LEU A 26 -8.52 0.48 -10.04
C LEU A 26 -9.84 1.00 -10.60
N ALA A 27 -9.92 2.31 -10.78
CA ALA A 27 -10.98 2.98 -11.53
C ALA A 27 -10.37 3.62 -12.78
N ARG A 28 -11.08 3.62 -13.91
CA ARG A 28 -10.57 4.23 -15.15
C ARG A 28 -10.90 5.72 -15.20
N SER A 29 -11.87 6.16 -14.43
CA SER A 29 -12.30 7.55 -14.34
C SER A 29 -12.77 7.93 -12.93
N ALA A 30 -12.85 9.23 -12.67
CA ALA A 30 -13.48 9.74 -11.44
C ALA A 30 -14.98 9.41 -11.35
N GLU A 31 -15.64 9.16 -12.49
CA GLU A 31 -17.04 8.71 -12.51
C GLU A 31 -17.17 7.27 -12.02
N ASP A 32 -16.24 6.40 -12.41
CA ASP A 32 -16.21 5.01 -11.93
C ASP A 32 -16.00 4.98 -10.41
N VAL A 33 -15.18 5.90 -9.88
CA VAL A 33 -15.02 6.07 -8.42
C VAL A 33 -16.34 6.42 -7.75
N ARG A 34 -17.12 7.35 -8.31
CA ARG A 34 -18.43 7.73 -7.75
C ARG A 34 -19.42 6.56 -7.79
N ARG A 35 -19.40 5.78 -8.87
CA ARG A 35 -20.28 4.61 -9.06
C ARG A 35 -19.81 3.36 -8.33
N GLN A 36 -18.63 3.41 -7.70
CA GLN A 36 -17.97 2.25 -7.12
C GLN A 36 -17.70 1.11 -8.11
N ASP A 37 -17.52 1.46 -9.39
CA ASP A 37 -17.17 0.52 -10.45
C ASP A 37 -15.64 0.36 -10.48
N TYR A 38 -15.16 -0.79 -10.03
CA TYR A 38 -13.74 -1.01 -9.80
C TYR A 38 -13.26 -2.28 -10.49
N GLU A 39 -12.18 -2.15 -11.24
CA GLU A 39 -11.40 -3.27 -11.73
C GLU A 39 -10.49 -3.78 -10.61
N ARG A 40 -10.50 -5.09 -10.37
CA ARG A 40 -9.63 -5.73 -9.38
C ARG A 40 -8.48 -6.44 -10.06
N VAL A 41 -7.25 -6.02 -9.75
CA VAL A 41 -6.04 -6.63 -10.27
C VAL A 41 -5.28 -7.30 -9.13
N SER A 42 -5.05 -8.60 -9.24
CA SER A 42 -4.28 -9.37 -8.25
C SER A 42 -2.90 -9.72 -8.77
N LEU A 43 -1.88 -9.40 -7.99
CA LEU A 43 -0.47 -9.61 -8.31
C LEU A 43 0.13 -10.56 -7.25
N VAL A 44 0.82 -11.61 -7.70
CA VAL A 44 1.64 -12.43 -6.81
C VAL A 44 3.04 -11.85 -6.80
N VAL A 45 3.51 -11.45 -5.62
CA VAL A 45 4.83 -10.85 -5.45
C VAL A 45 5.57 -11.51 -4.29
N ASN A 46 6.87 -11.71 -4.46
CA ASN A 46 7.74 -12.12 -3.36
C ASN A 46 8.20 -10.91 -2.52
N ASP A 47 8.87 -11.17 -1.40
CA ASP A 47 9.37 -10.15 -0.48
C ASP A 47 10.32 -9.13 -1.11
N ARG A 48 11.10 -9.55 -2.12
CA ARG A 48 12.04 -8.66 -2.82
C ARG A 48 11.29 -7.70 -3.75
N GLN A 49 10.32 -8.21 -4.50
CA GLN A 49 9.46 -7.44 -5.38
C GLN A 49 8.62 -6.45 -4.57
N LEU A 50 8.00 -6.91 -3.48
CA LEU A 50 7.20 -6.04 -2.62
C LEU A 50 8.02 -4.88 -2.03
N ARG A 51 9.25 -5.14 -1.57
CA ARG A 51 10.15 -4.09 -1.06
C ARG A 51 10.56 -3.10 -2.15
N SER A 52 10.73 -3.55 -3.38
CA SER A 52 11.09 -2.68 -4.49
C SER A 52 9.91 -1.80 -4.88
N LEU A 53 8.72 -2.39 -5.02
CA LEU A 53 7.48 -1.66 -5.27
C LEU A 53 7.20 -0.60 -4.19
N THR A 54 7.38 -0.94 -2.90
CA THR A 54 7.21 0.04 -1.81
C THR A 54 8.21 1.20 -1.94
N ARG A 55 9.48 0.92 -2.27
CA ARG A 55 10.50 1.97 -2.46
C ARG A 55 10.14 2.90 -3.62
N ASP A 56 9.68 2.34 -4.74
CA ASP A 56 9.30 3.12 -5.92
C ASP A 56 8.07 3.99 -5.64
N LEU A 57 7.09 3.48 -4.88
CA LEU A 57 5.93 4.24 -4.46
C LEU A 57 6.29 5.38 -3.49
N VAL A 58 7.16 5.13 -2.52
CA VAL A 58 7.64 6.19 -1.60
C VAL A 58 8.32 7.29 -2.39
N ARG A 59 9.23 6.92 -3.31
CA ARG A 59 9.91 7.89 -4.18
C ARG A 59 8.92 8.70 -5.02
N ALA A 60 7.92 8.04 -5.61
CA ALA A 60 6.89 8.71 -6.42
C ALA A 60 5.97 9.64 -5.61
N LEU A 61 5.83 9.42 -4.30
CA LEU A 61 5.12 10.31 -3.37
C LEU A 61 6.01 11.50 -2.99
N ASP A 62 7.28 11.26 -2.67
CA ASP A 62 8.27 12.30 -2.40
C ASP A 62 8.40 13.27 -3.59
N ASP A 63 8.47 12.75 -4.81
CA ASP A 63 8.52 13.53 -6.06
C ASP A 63 7.27 14.41 -6.26
N ARG A 64 6.15 14.07 -5.60
CA ARG A 64 4.89 14.84 -5.63
C ARG A 64 4.70 15.72 -4.40
N GLY A 65 5.69 15.79 -3.50
CA GLY A 65 5.59 16.51 -2.23
C GLY A 65 4.52 15.95 -1.29
N LEU A 66 4.21 14.66 -1.41
CA LEU A 66 3.23 13.98 -0.57
C LEU A 66 3.94 13.23 0.55
N ASP A 67 3.57 13.51 1.79
CA ASP A 67 4.13 12.81 2.94
C ASP A 67 3.66 11.37 2.99
N THR A 68 4.61 10.46 3.20
CA THR A 68 4.32 9.08 3.52
C THR A 68 4.02 8.96 5.02
N PHE A 69 2.90 8.33 5.38
CA PHE A 69 2.63 7.95 6.77
C PHE A 69 3.51 6.76 7.17
N HIS A 70 4.82 6.96 7.25
CA HIS A 70 5.74 5.96 7.74
C HIS A 70 5.61 5.88 9.26
N ARG A 71 5.32 4.68 9.78
CA ARG A 71 5.54 4.41 11.20
C ARG A 71 7.04 4.60 11.47
N PRO A 72 7.45 5.56 12.31
CA PRO A 72 8.86 5.87 12.49
C PRO A 72 9.63 4.64 13.01
N THR A 73 10.89 4.53 12.59
CA THR A 73 11.82 3.49 13.02
C THR A 73 12.01 3.57 14.54
N GLY A 74 11.23 2.80 15.29
CA GLY A 74 11.15 2.91 16.75
C GLY A 74 9.73 2.78 17.30
N TRP A 75 8.69 2.95 16.48
CA TRP A 75 7.28 2.82 16.89
C TRP A 75 6.99 1.50 17.61
N ARG A 76 7.60 0.38 17.17
CA ARG A 76 7.49 -0.92 17.85
C ARG A 76 8.12 -0.92 19.26
N ARG A 77 9.24 -0.22 19.45
CA ARG A 77 9.88 -0.08 20.77
C ARG A 77 9.09 0.85 21.68
N TRP A 78 8.63 1.99 21.16
CA TRP A 78 7.77 2.93 21.90
C TRP A 78 6.45 2.28 22.33
N THR A 79 5.75 1.59 21.44
CA THR A 79 4.51 0.86 21.79
C THR A 79 4.76 -0.30 22.75
N ALA A 80 5.92 -0.98 22.67
CA ALA A 80 6.29 -2.02 23.64
C ALA A 80 6.58 -1.46 25.03
N LEU A 81 7.18 -0.26 25.12
CA LEU A 81 7.43 0.43 26.39
C LEU A 81 6.13 0.92 27.02
N LEU A 82 5.21 1.49 26.22
CA LEU A 82 3.88 1.91 26.69
C LEU A 82 3.04 0.73 27.21
N ARG A 83 3.14 -0.46 26.60
CA ARG A 83 2.44 -1.68 27.07
C ARG A 83 3.03 -2.26 28.37
N LYS A 84 4.28 -1.96 28.71
CA LYS A 84 4.91 -2.38 29.98
C LYS A 84 4.59 -1.44 31.15
N GLY A 85 4.24 -0.17 30.87
CA GLY A 85 3.80 0.79 31.90
C GLY A 85 2.36 0.59 32.38
N ALA A 86 1.49 0.02 31.55
CA ALA A 86 0.06 -0.21 31.87
C ALA A 86 -0.23 -1.47 32.72
N ARG A 87 0.80 -2.11 33.30
CA ARG A 87 0.70 -3.24 34.24
C ARG A 87 1.35 -2.92 35.60
N ARG A 88 1.22 -1.69 36.08
CA ARG A 88 1.44 -1.34 37.48
C ARG A 88 0.21 -0.66 38.03
#